data_AF-A0A160MA38-F1
#
_entry.id   AF-A0A160MA38-F1
#
_cell.length_a   1.000
_cell.length_b   1.000
_cell.length_c   1.000
_cell.angle_alpha   90.00
_cell.angle_beta   90.00
_cell.angle_gamma   90.00
#
_symmetry.space_group_name_H-M   'P 1'
#
loop_
_entity.id
_entity.type
_entity.pdbx_description
1 polymer ?
#
loop_
_entity_poly.entity_id
_entity_poly.type
_entity_poly.pdbx_seq_one_letter_code
_entity_poly.pdbx_strand_id
1 'polypeptide(L)'
;MKRIDIVASEAAFETLGTFETLEGLNEAVREYKCKFKEMLSNTEISVLNILHRYSAKYKGVSFLCKNTIGKLVGKSRRTIIRVCQRLEELGIIRQYAMKRASDMQQTSNAIVILPTKCDDVVVNEQLVTQEPADNVTPRKPLPSKTNTNTKERTAKPAWIPQAFFALLDSHIHSVKEIEEYWRSVYAITYRMNLAQEERTVIGIEAFFAMKSKRKQLRKPIAYFTGAVKRLAKQRHVTVLFNDVFKG
;
A
#
# COMPACT_ATOMS: atom_id res chain seq x y z
N MET A 1 -25.34 -2.73 8.76
CA MET A 1 -24.13 -3.56 8.96
C MET A 1 -24.45 -4.98 8.49
N LYS A 2 -24.02 -5.37 7.27
CA LYS A 2 -24.24 -6.74 6.77
C LYS A 2 -23.34 -7.70 7.56
N ARG A 3 -23.90 -8.75 8.14
CA ARG A 3 -23.13 -9.76 8.88
C ARG A 3 -22.26 -10.54 7.89
N ILE A 4 -20.98 -10.67 8.22
CA ILE A 4 -20.08 -11.60 7.54
C ILE A 4 -20.27 -12.95 8.25
N ASP A 5 -20.88 -13.91 7.55
CA ASP A 5 -21.30 -15.20 8.13
C ASP A 5 -20.39 -16.37 7.73
N ILE A 6 -19.37 -16.13 6.89
CA ILE A 6 -18.46 -17.20 6.42
C ILE A 6 -17.30 -17.37 7.39
N VAL A 7 -17.29 -18.51 8.09
CA VAL A 7 -16.17 -18.96 8.93
C VAL A 7 -15.17 -19.74 8.08
N ALA A 8 -13.89 -19.40 8.20
CA ALA A 8 -12.81 -20.11 7.53
C ALA A 8 -12.71 -21.55 8.04
N SER A 9 -13.23 -22.48 7.24
CA SER A 9 -13.24 -23.94 7.48
C SER A 9 -13.03 -24.66 6.15
N GLU A 10 -12.61 -25.93 6.19
CA GLU A 10 -12.39 -26.72 4.97
C GLU A 10 -13.67 -26.85 4.14
N ALA A 11 -14.81 -27.09 4.79
CA ALA A 11 -16.12 -27.15 4.15
C ALA A 11 -16.49 -25.84 3.42
N ALA A 12 -16.17 -24.69 4.01
CA ALA A 12 -16.40 -23.40 3.37
C ALA A 12 -15.53 -23.21 2.11
N PHE A 13 -14.30 -23.72 2.11
CA PHE A 13 -13.41 -23.64 0.94
C PHE A 13 -13.87 -24.57 -0.19
N GLU A 14 -14.38 -25.75 0.13
CA GLU A 14 -14.94 -26.68 -0.85
C GLU A 14 -16.22 -26.12 -1.48
N THR A 15 -17.10 -25.51 -0.68
CA THR A 15 -18.35 -24.92 -1.17
C THR A 15 -18.09 -23.69 -2.06
N LEU A 16 -17.04 -22.92 -1.76
CA LEU A 16 -16.61 -21.78 -2.58
C LEU A 16 -15.83 -22.22 -3.84
N GLY A 17 -15.49 -23.51 -3.96
CA GLY A 17 -14.82 -24.06 -5.12
C GLY A 17 -15.68 -23.93 -6.38
N THR A 18 -15.12 -23.30 -7.41
CA THR A 18 -15.80 -23.02 -8.68
C THR A 18 -15.50 -24.04 -9.77
N PHE A 19 -14.54 -24.94 -9.54
CA PHE A 19 -14.10 -25.92 -10.52
C PHE A 19 -14.21 -27.35 -9.97
N GLU A 20 -14.71 -28.26 -10.79
CA GLU A 20 -14.76 -29.69 -10.47
C GLU A 20 -13.39 -30.39 -10.66
N THR A 21 -12.59 -29.90 -11.62
CA THR A 21 -11.29 -30.48 -11.98
C THR A 21 -10.18 -29.44 -11.97
N LEU A 22 -8.95 -29.90 -11.72
CA LEU A 22 -7.75 -29.05 -11.80
C LEU A 22 -7.51 -28.58 -13.25
N GLU A 23 -7.87 -29.40 -14.23
CA GLU A 23 -7.78 -29.07 -15.65
C GLU A 23 -8.70 -27.89 -16.00
N GLY A 24 -9.94 -27.87 -15.49
CA GLY A 24 -10.86 -26.75 -15.69
C GLY A 24 -10.30 -25.44 -15.13
N LEU A 25 -9.69 -25.48 -13.94
CA LEU A 25 -9.01 -24.32 -13.35
C LEU A 25 -7.82 -23.87 -14.22
N ASN A 26 -6.99 -24.80 -14.70
CA ASN A 26 -5.84 -24.49 -15.54
C ASN A 26 -6.28 -23.82 -16.85
N GLU A 27 -7.35 -24.33 -17.47
CA GLU A 27 -7.86 -23.81 -18.73
C GLU A 27 -8.45 -22.42 -18.56
N ALA A 28 -9.25 -22.17 -17.52
CA ALA A 28 -9.78 -20.84 -17.23
C ALA A 28 -8.65 -19.81 -17.04
N VAL A 29 -7.59 -20.16 -16.30
CA VAL A 29 -6.44 -19.27 -16.10
C VAL A 29 -5.68 -19.02 -17.40
N ARG A 30 -5.54 -20.02 -18.28
CA ARG A 30 -4.93 -19.85 -19.61
C ARG A 30 -5.76 -18.91 -20.48
N GLU A 31 -7.08 -19.10 -20.49
CA GLU A 31 -8.00 -18.28 -21.25
C GLU A 31 -7.96 -16.82 -20.77
N TYR A 32 -7.99 -16.56 -19.46
CA TYR A 32 -7.85 -15.19 -18.94
C TYR A 32 -6.52 -14.53 -19.33
N LYS A 33 -5.42 -15.27 -19.30
CA LYS A 33 -4.12 -14.75 -19.75
C LYS A 33 -4.09 -14.43 -21.24
N CYS A 34 -4.81 -15.20 -22.05
CA CYS A 34 -4.95 -14.94 -23.48
C CYS A 34 -5.84 -13.72 -23.72
N LYS A 35 -7.04 -13.71 -23.12
CA LYS A 35 -8.07 -12.67 -23.27
C LYS A 35 -7.58 -11.30 -22.80
N PHE A 36 -6.84 -11.24 -21.70
CA PHE A 36 -6.35 -9.99 -21.12
C PHE A 36 -4.84 -9.79 -21.28
N LYS A 37 -4.20 -10.47 -22.24
CA LYS A 37 -2.74 -10.46 -22.44
C LYS A 37 -2.15 -9.06 -22.52
N GLU A 38 -2.84 -8.15 -23.22
CA GLU A 38 -2.38 -6.77 -23.45
C GLU A 38 -2.81 -5.81 -22.32
N MET A 39 -3.80 -6.20 -21.51
CA MET A 39 -4.33 -5.37 -20.42
C MET A 39 -3.64 -5.63 -19.08
N LEU A 40 -3.18 -6.86 -18.85
CA LEU A 40 -2.57 -7.25 -17.58
C LEU A 40 -1.08 -6.91 -17.55
N SER A 41 -0.67 -6.21 -16.49
CA SER A 41 0.73 -5.99 -16.17
C SER A 41 1.42 -7.28 -15.71
N ASN A 42 2.75 -7.31 -15.83
CA ASN A 42 3.58 -8.40 -15.30
C ASN A 42 3.31 -8.70 -13.81
N THR A 43 2.92 -7.69 -13.02
CA THR A 43 2.60 -7.87 -11.60
C THR A 43 1.25 -8.56 -11.42
N GLU A 44 0.23 -8.17 -12.20
CA GLU A 44 -1.08 -8.84 -12.18
C GLU A 44 -0.99 -10.29 -12.61
N ILE A 45 -0.24 -10.58 -13.69
CA ILE A 45 0.03 -11.95 -14.15
C ILE A 45 0.74 -12.75 -13.04
N SER A 46 1.73 -12.16 -12.37
CA SER A 46 2.44 -12.84 -11.27
C SER A 46 1.52 -13.13 -10.08
N VAL A 47 0.63 -12.21 -9.72
CA VAL A 47 -0.36 -12.44 -8.66
C VAL A 47 -1.35 -13.52 -9.09
N LEU A 48 -1.87 -13.48 -10.32
CA LEU A 48 -2.77 -14.50 -10.84
C LEU A 48 -2.13 -15.90 -10.83
N ASN A 49 -0.84 -16.01 -11.18
CA ASN A 49 -0.08 -17.26 -11.10
C ASN A 49 0.03 -17.81 -9.67
N ILE A 50 0.23 -16.93 -8.68
CA ILE A 50 0.26 -17.34 -7.27
C ILE A 50 -1.12 -17.80 -6.84
N LEU A 51 -2.18 -17.03 -7.14
CA LEU A 51 -3.54 -17.44 -6.81
C LEU A 51 -3.84 -18.81 -7.43
N HIS A 52 -3.56 -18.99 -8.72
CA HIS A 52 -3.73 -20.25 -9.43
C HIS A 52 -3.03 -21.43 -8.73
N ARG A 53 -1.76 -21.27 -8.35
CA ARG A 53 -1.00 -22.33 -7.65
C ARG A 53 -1.63 -22.72 -6.31
N TYR A 54 -2.05 -21.74 -5.52
CA TYR A 54 -2.61 -22.00 -4.19
C TYR A 54 -4.08 -22.43 -4.25
N SER A 55 -4.79 -22.05 -5.31
CA SER A 55 -6.13 -22.51 -5.66
C SER A 55 -6.17 -23.94 -6.22
N ALA A 56 -5.02 -24.62 -6.37
CA ALA A 56 -4.99 -26.03 -6.75
C ALA A 56 -5.44 -26.95 -5.59
N LYS A 57 -5.24 -26.53 -4.33
CA LYS A 57 -5.64 -27.32 -3.14
C LYS A 57 -7.16 -27.38 -3.01
N TYR A 58 -7.82 -26.23 -3.06
CA TYR A 58 -9.27 -26.10 -3.11
C TYR A 58 -9.61 -25.49 -4.45
N LYS A 59 -10.16 -26.29 -5.36
CA LYS A 59 -10.24 -26.02 -6.81
C LYS A 59 -10.88 -24.64 -7.10
N GLY A 60 -10.03 -23.64 -7.31
CA GLY A 60 -10.43 -22.25 -7.57
C GLY A 60 -10.27 -21.30 -6.37
N VAL A 61 -10.13 -21.78 -5.14
CA VAL A 61 -10.10 -20.96 -3.91
C VAL A 61 -8.71 -20.89 -3.28
N SER A 62 -8.27 -19.67 -2.99
CA SER A 62 -7.05 -19.40 -2.21
C SER A 62 -7.35 -18.46 -1.03
N PHE A 63 -6.74 -18.70 0.12
CA PHE A 63 -6.96 -17.92 1.35
C PHE A 63 -5.67 -17.18 1.78
N LEU A 64 -4.80 -16.87 0.81
CA LEU A 64 -3.53 -16.20 1.09
C LEU A 64 -3.73 -14.75 1.57
N CYS A 65 -3.03 -14.40 2.65
CA CYS A 65 -2.96 -13.02 3.10
C CYS A 65 -2.32 -12.13 2.02
N LYS A 66 -2.82 -10.90 1.85
CA LYS A 66 -2.23 -9.92 0.91
C LYS A 66 -0.74 -9.64 1.18
N ASN A 67 -0.33 -9.72 2.45
CA ASN A 67 1.07 -9.62 2.85
C ASN A 67 1.91 -10.77 2.30
N THR A 68 1.41 -12.00 2.36
CA THR A 68 2.10 -13.20 1.88
C THR A 68 2.26 -13.17 0.36
N ILE A 69 1.18 -12.82 -0.36
CA ILE A 69 1.25 -12.60 -1.82
C ILE A 69 2.29 -11.51 -2.14
N GLY A 70 2.31 -10.42 -1.37
CA GLY A 70 3.28 -9.34 -1.54
C GLY A 70 4.72 -9.81 -1.38
N LYS A 71 5.01 -10.64 -0.36
CA LYS A 71 6.34 -11.23 -0.16
C LYS A 71 6.74 -12.13 -1.34
N LEU A 72 5.82 -12.96 -1.83
CA LEU A 72 6.09 -13.88 -2.96
C LEU A 72 6.35 -13.15 -4.29
N VAL A 73 5.69 -12.01 -4.54
CA VAL A 73 5.89 -11.21 -5.77
C VAL A 73 6.97 -10.13 -5.60
N GLY A 74 7.44 -9.86 -4.37
CA GLY A 74 8.34 -8.74 -4.08
C GLY A 74 7.65 -7.38 -4.20
N LYS A 75 6.36 -7.28 -3.82
CA LYS A 75 5.56 -6.04 -3.87
C LYS A 75 4.96 -5.69 -2.50
N SER A 76 4.66 -4.40 -2.32
CA SER A 76 4.00 -3.93 -1.11
C SER A 76 2.58 -4.48 -0.99
N ARG A 77 2.09 -4.64 0.25
CA ARG A 77 0.69 -4.97 0.53
C ARG A 77 -0.29 -4.07 -0.23
N ARG A 78 -0.02 -2.77 -0.29
CA ARG A 78 -0.87 -1.79 -1.00
C ARG A 78 -0.95 -2.07 -2.50
N THR A 79 0.14 -2.52 -3.10
CA THR A 79 0.18 -2.93 -4.51
C THR A 79 -0.68 -4.16 -4.73
N ILE A 80 -0.56 -5.18 -3.87
CA ILE A 80 -1.37 -6.40 -4.01
C ILE A 80 -2.86 -6.12 -3.85
N ILE A 81 -3.25 -5.25 -2.91
CA ILE A 81 -4.66 -4.85 -2.75
C ILE A 81 -5.21 -4.27 -4.05
N ARG A 82 -4.49 -3.33 -4.67
CA ARG A 82 -4.88 -2.72 -5.95
C ARG A 82 -4.97 -3.74 -7.07
N VAL A 83 -4.01 -4.66 -7.14
CA VAL A 83 -4.01 -5.74 -8.13
C VAL A 83 -5.20 -6.67 -7.95
N CYS A 84 -5.53 -7.07 -6.72
CA CYS A 84 -6.71 -7.90 -6.47
C CYS A 84 -8.01 -7.18 -6.83
N GLN A 85 -8.14 -5.88 -6.53
CA GLN A 85 -9.29 -5.08 -6.95
C GLN A 85 -9.41 -5.02 -8.46
N ARG A 86 -8.30 -4.79 -9.17
CA ARG A 86 -8.26 -4.78 -10.64
C ARG A 86 -8.68 -6.13 -11.23
N LEU A 87 -8.18 -7.24 -10.70
CA LEU A 87 -8.54 -8.58 -11.17
C LEU A 87 -10.03 -8.90 -10.90
N GLU A 88 -10.59 -8.36 -9.83
CA GLU A 88 -12.01 -8.48 -9.49
C GLU A 88 -12.90 -7.65 -10.41
N GLU A 89 -12.50 -6.41 -10.74
CA GLU A 89 -13.16 -5.57 -11.74
C GLU A 89 -13.21 -6.22 -13.14
N LEU A 90 -12.16 -6.98 -13.49
CA LEU A 90 -12.10 -7.73 -14.75
C LEU A 90 -12.93 -9.04 -14.73
N GLY A 91 -13.57 -9.36 -13.60
CA GLY A 91 -14.35 -10.59 -13.44
C GLY A 91 -13.50 -11.87 -13.43
N ILE A 92 -12.20 -11.77 -13.13
CA ILE A 92 -11.28 -12.92 -13.08
C ILE A 92 -11.35 -13.60 -11.71
N ILE A 93 -11.49 -12.80 -10.65
CA ILE A 93 -11.55 -13.29 -9.27
C ILE A 93 -12.71 -12.65 -8.51
N ARG A 94 -13.10 -13.27 -7.39
CA ARG A 94 -14.01 -12.70 -6.40
C ARG A 94 -13.44 -12.86 -5.00
N GLN A 95 -13.63 -11.86 -4.14
CA GLN A 95 -13.10 -11.86 -2.77
C GLN A 95 -14.21 -11.96 -1.71
N TYR A 96 -14.15 -13.00 -0.88
CA TYR A 96 -15.08 -13.19 0.24
C TYR A 96 -14.38 -12.90 1.57
N ALA A 97 -14.94 -11.97 2.35
CA ALA A 97 -14.46 -11.73 3.71
C ALA A 97 -14.76 -12.94 4.60
N MET A 98 -13.79 -13.32 5.44
CA MET A 98 -13.90 -14.49 6.30
C MET A 98 -13.65 -14.15 7.76
N LYS A 99 -14.19 -14.97 8.65
CA LYS A 99 -13.90 -14.95 10.09
C LYS A 99 -13.09 -16.17 10.51
N ARG A 100 -12.24 -15.99 11.52
CA ARG A 100 -11.47 -17.07 12.13
C ARG A 100 -12.37 -17.89 13.07
N ALA A 101 -12.30 -19.21 13.00
CA ALA A 101 -13.13 -20.10 13.82
C ALA A 101 -12.92 -19.95 15.33
N SER A 102 -11.71 -19.58 15.78
CA SER A 102 -11.36 -19.52 17.20
C SER A 102 -11.94 -18.33 17.96
N ASP A 103 -11.86 -17.12 17.37
CA ASP A 103 -12.19 -15.86 18.04
C ASP A 103 -13.21 -15.02 17.25
N MET A 104 -13.71 -15.54 16.12
CA MET A 104 -14.64 -14.89 15.19
C MET A 104 -14.15 -13.53 14.67
N GLN A 105 -12.85 -13.22 14.79
CA GLN A 105 -12.26 -12.02 14.23
C GLN A 105 -12.05 -12.16 12.73
N GLN A 106 -11.87 -11.03 12.04
CA GLN A 106 -11.58 -11.03 10.61
C GLN A 106 -10.26 -11.75 10.32
N THR A 107 -10.29 -12.61 9.29
CA THR A 107 -9.11 -13.28 8.75
C THR A 107 -8.88 -12.88 7.30
N SER A 108 -7.92 -13.51 6.64
CA SER A 108 -7.67 -13.28 5.21
C SER A 108 -8.88 -13.65 4.38
N ASN A 109 -9.19 -12.85 3.37
CA ASN A 109 -10.29 -13.14 2.46
C ASN A 109 -10.02 -14.44 1.67
N ALA A 110 -11.08 -15.18 1.38
CA ALA A 110 -11.03 -16.21 0.35
C ALA A 110 -11.10 -15.54 -1.01
N ILE A 111 -10.16 -15.86 -1.89
CA ILE A 111 -10.05 -15.35 -3.25
C ILE A 111 -10.36 -16.51 -4.17
N VAL A 112 -11.48 -16.39 -4.89
CA VAL A 112 -12.01 -17.41 -5.78
C VAL A 112 -11.77 -17.00 -7.22
N ILE A 113 -11.12 -17.84 -8.01
CA ILE A 113 -11.00 -17.66 -9.47
C ILE A 113 -12.31 -18.10 -10.12
N LEU A 114 -12.85 -17.28 -11.00
CA LEU A 114 -14.12 -17.58 -11.68
C LEU A 114 -13.88 -18.38 -12.97
N PRO A 115 -14.84 -19.18 -13.44
CA PRO A 115 -14.78 -19.78 -14.77
C PRO A 115 -15.05 -18.74 -15.86
N THR A 116 -14.46 -18.94 -17.03
CA THR A 116 -14.59 -18.03 -18.21
C THR A 116 -15.89 -18.20 -18.99
N LYS A 117 -16.49 -19.39 -18.91
CA LYS A 117 -17.82 -19.71 -19.44
C LYS A 117 -18.81 -19.72 -18.27
N CYS A 118 -19.70 -18.74 -18.20
CA CYS A 118 -20.87 -18.83 -17.33
C CYS A 118 -22.03 -19.39 -18.15
N ASP A 119 -22.49 -20.59 -17.83
CA ASP A 119 -23.94 -20.77 -17.72
C ASP A 119 -24.37 -20.09 -16.41
N ASP A 120 -25.49 -19.39 -16.47
CA ASP A 120 -26.04 -18.55 -15.42
C ASP A 120 -26.16 -19.28 -14.07
N VAL A 121 -25.21 -19.05 -13.15
CA VAL A 121 -25.49 -19.20 -11.72
C VAL A 121 -26.06 -17.88 -11.23
N VAL A 122 -27.38 -17.83 -11.27
CA VAL A 122 -28.24 -16.78 -10.72
C VAL A 122 -27.85 -16.45 -9.28
N VAL A 123 -27.37 -15.21 -9.12
CA VAL A 123 -27.63 -14.22 -8.07
C VAL A 123 -27.76 -14.73 -6.62
N ASN A 124 -26.74 -14.40 -5.83
CA ASN A 124 -26.99 -13.64 -4.61
C ASN A 124 -26.12 -12.39 -4.64
N GLU A 125 -26.76 -11.25 -4.91
CA GLU A 125 -26.17 -9.92 -4.80
C GLU A 125 -25.63 -9.68 -3.40
N GLN A 126 -24.32 -9.83 -3.23
CA GLN A 126 -23.58 -9.16 -2.18
C GLN A 126 -22.39 -8.44 -2.80
N LEU A 127 -22.69 -7.36 -3.51
CA LEU A 127 -21.76 -6.25 -3.65
C LEU A 127 -21.44 -5.76 -2.22
N VAL A 128 -20.25 -6.08 -1.72
CA VAL A 128 -19.71 -5.49 -0.50
C VAL A 128 -18.36 -4.89 -0.84
N THR A 129 -18.42 -3.70 -1.43
CA THR A 129 -17.37 -2.70 -1.29
C THR A 129 -17.21 -2.46 0.22
N GLN A 130 -16.02 -2.73 0.75
CA GLN A 130 -15.71 -2.42 2.13
C GLN A 130 -15.67 -0.90 2.31
N GLU A 131 -16.76 -0.35 2.86
CA GLU A 131 -16.65 0.80 3.73
C GLU A 131 -16.07 0.36 5.08
N PRO A 132 -15.19 1.17 5.71
CA PRO A 132 -14.64 0.87 7.02
C PRO A 132 -15.71 1.13 8.08
N ALA A 133 -16.17 0.09 8.78
CA ALA A 133 -17.01 0.23 9.96
C ALA A 133 -16.17 0.02 11.23
N ASP A 134 -16.17 1.07 12.04
CA ASP A 134 -15.50 1.23 13.32
C ASP A 134 -15.94 0.20 14.37
N ASN A 135 -14.97 -0.23 15.18
CA ASN A 135 -15.13 -0.38 16.62
C ASN A 135 -13.73 -0.28 17.26
N VAL A 136 -13.25 0.95 17.38
CA VAL A 136 -12.22 1.33 18.36
C VAL A 136 -12.90 2.30 19.33
N THR A 137 -13.08 1.89 20.57
CA THR A 137 -13.46 2.79 21.67
C THR A 137 -12.20 3.14 22.47
N PRO A 138 -12.04 4.37 22.99
CA PRO A 138 -12.25 5.66 22.35
C PRO A 138 -10.93 6.46 22.42
N ARG A 139 -10.40 6.90 21.27
CA ARG A 139 -9.37 7.96 21.27
C ARG A 139 -9.99 9.18 20.62
N LYS A 140 -10.19 10.23 21.43
CA LYS A 140 -10.89 11.48 21.12
C LYS A 140 -10.72 11.91 19.65
N PRO A 141 -11.81 12.26 18.94
CA PRO A 141 -11.76 12.55 17.52
C PRO A 141 -11.05 13.88 17.28
N LEU A 142 -9.95 13.86 16.55
CA LEU A 142 -9.48 15.04 15.83
C LEU A 142 -10.22 15.04 14.48
N PRO A 143 -11.04 16.05 14.17
CA PRO A 143 -11.92 16.00 13.00
C PRO A 143 -11.10 16.00 11.71
N SER A 144 -11.24 14.92 10.93
CA SER A 144 -10.88 14.91 9.51
C SER A 144 -11.83 15.83 8.77
N LYS A 145 -11.46 17.11 8.66
CA LYS A 145 -12.06 17.98 7.66
C LYS A 145 -11.53 17.53 6.30
N THR A 146 -12.33 16.76 5.58
CA THR A 146 -12.29 16.75 4.12
C THR A 146 -12.69 18.16 3.67
N ASN A 147 -11.71 19.05 3.61
CA ASN A 147 -11.88 20.33 2.96
C ASN A 147 -11.66 20.10 1.47
N THR A 148 -12.75 19.94 0.73
CA THR A 148 -12.83 20.41 -0.65
C THR A 148 -12.72 21.93 -0.62
N ASN A 149 -11.50 22.43 -0.46
CA ASN A 149 -11.18 23.83 -0.70
C ASN A 149 -10.11 23.85 -1.77
N THR A 150 -10.58 23.99 -3.01
CA THR A 150 -9.79 24.35 -4.19
C THR A 150 -9.34 25.80 -4.02
N LYS A 151 -8.40 26.02 -3.10
CA LYS A 151 -7.51 27.17 -3.11
C LYS A 151 -6.11 26.59 -3.02
N GLU A 152 -5.39 26.60 -4.13
CA GLU A 152 -3.97 26.27 -4.14
C GLU A 152 -3.29 27.10 -3.04
N ARG A 153 -2.73 26.41 -2.05
CA ARG A 153 -2.03 27.09 -0.95
C ARG A 153 -0.74 27.62 -1.54
N THR A 154 -0.70 28.92 -1.81
CA THR A 154 0.50 29.62 -2.31
C THR A 154 1.40 30.12 -1.19
N ALA A 155 0.87 30.24 0.04
CA ALA A 155 1.61 30.78 1.17
C ALA A 155 2.46 29.73 1.91
N LYS A 156 3.64 30.14 2.35
CA LYS A 156 4.53 29.34 3.20
C LYS A 156 3.86 28.93 4.52
N PRO A 157 3.88 27.66 4.92
CA PRO A 157 3.46 27.23 6.25
C PRO A 157 4.46 27.64 7.35
N ALA A 158 3.97 28.14 8.50
CA ALA A 158 4.80 28.64 9.61
C ALA A 158 5.75 27.58 10.23
N TRP A 159 5.37 26.30 10.20
CA TRP A 159 6.15 25.18 10.76
C TRP A 159 7.31 24.72 9.85
N ILE A 160 7.47 25.34 8.67
CA ILE A 160 8.60 25.10 7.78
C ILE A 160 9.62 26.25 7.96
N PRO A 161 10.89 25.93 8.29
CA PRO A 161 11.96 26.92 8.36
C PRO A 161 12.08 27.75 7.08
N GLN A 162 12.28 29.07 7.22
CA GLN A 162 12.33 29.99 6.08
C GLN A 162 13.45 29.64 5.10
N ALA A 163 14.64 29.34 5.61
CA ALA A 163 15.79 28.99 4.79
C ALA A 163 15.52 27.75 3.91
N PHE A 164 14.87 26.74 4.48
CA PHE A 164 14.50 25.54 3.74
C PHE A 164 13.41 25.83 2.69
N PHE A 165 12.35 26.53 3.08
CA PHE A 165 11.25 26.84 2.18
C PHE A 165 11.71 27.69 0.98
N ALA A 166 12.40 28.80 1.22
CA ALA A 166 12.87 29.69 0.16
C ALA A 166 13.79 28.98 -0.85
N LEU A 167 14.65 28.06 -0.35
CA LEU A 167 15.49 27.24 -1.22
C LEU A 167 14.67 26.33 -2.12
N LEU A 168 13.67 25.63 -1.58
CA LEU A 168 12.86 24.70 -2.37
C LEU A 168 11.87 25.43 -3.29
N ASP A 169 11.31 26.56 -2.85
CA ASP A 169 10.34 27.36 -3.60
C ASP A 169 10.92 27.84 -4.95
N SER A 170 12.20 28.25 -4.97
CA SER A 170 12.91 28.59 -6.22
C SER A 170 13.07 27.44 -7.22
N HIS A 171 12.78 26.19 -6.83
CA HIS A 171 12.91 25.00 -7.68
C HIS A 171 11.61 24.20 -7.81
N ILE A 172 10.69 24.34 -6.86
CA ILE A 172 9.47 23.54 -6.70
C ILE A 172 8.29 24.50 -6.59
N HIS A 173 7.55 24.69 -7.68
CA HIS A 173 6.41 25.62 -7.74
C HIS A 173 5.15 25.11 -7.01
N SER A 174 5.25 24.04 -6.22
CA SER A 174 4.13 23.48 -5.46
C SER A 174 4.46 23.48 -3.97
N VAL A 175 3.80 24.35 -3.21
CA VAL A 175 3.92 24.41 -1.74
C VAL A 175 3.60 23.06 -1.11
N LYS A 176 2.63 22.32 -1.67
CA LYS A 176 2.27 20.97 -1.20
C LYS A 176 3.43 19.99 -1.36
N GLU A 177 4.17 20.06 -2.48
CA GLU A 177 5.36 19.26 -2.68
C GLU A 177 6.45 19.64 -1.65
N ILE A 178 6.70 20.94 -1.43
CA ILE A 178 7.65 21.43 -0.42
C ILE A 178 7.29 20.93 1.01
N GLU A 179 6.00 20.94 1.35
CA GLU A 179 5.49 20.37 2.61
C GLU A 179 5.86 18.89 2.77
N GLU A 180 5.77 18.10 1.69
CA GLU A 180 6.13 16.68 1.73
C GLU A 180 7.63 16.47 1.98
N TYR A 181 8.49 17.30 1.37
CA TYR A 181 9.91 17.28 1.66
C TYR A 181 10.19 17.58 3.13
N TRP A 182 9.62 18.66 3.69
CA TRP A 182 9.85 19.00 5.09
C TRP A 182 9.29 17.97 6.07
N ARG A 183 8.10 17.40 5.79
CA ARG A 183 7.54 16.30 6.59
C ARG A 183 8.47 15.09 6.64
N SER A 184 9.15 14.78 5.54
CA SER A 184 10.10 13.67 5.51
C SER A 184 11.35 13.92 6.36
N VAL A 185 11.87 15.16 6.37
CA VAL A 185 12.96 15.57 7.28
C VAL A 185 12.52 15.40 8.72
N TYR A 186 11.38 15.98 9.07
CA TYR A 186 10.84 15.94 10.42
C TYR A 186 10.62 14.50 10.90
N ALA A 187 9.96 13.65 10.10
CA ALA A 187 9.66 12.27 10.49
C ALA A 187 10.91 11.42 10.73
N ILE A 188 11.96 11.59 9.92
CA ILE A 188 13.21 10.83 10.05
C ILE A 188 14.00 11.28 11.28
N THR A 189 14.07 12.59 11.51
CA THR A 189 14.88 13.19 12.58
C THR A 189 14.17 13.23 13.93
N TYR A 190 12.85 13.01 13.97
CA TYR A 190 12.03 13.09 15.19
C TYR A 190 12.57 12.20 16.33
N ARG A 191 12.97 10.96 16.01
CA ARG A 191 13.48 10.01 17.02
C ARG A 191 14.91 10.29 17.47
N MET A 192 15.64 11.16 16.77
CA MET A 192 17.04 11.50 17.07
C MET A 192 17.16 12.73 17.98
N ASN A 193 16.02 13.29 18.41
CA ASN A 193 15.93 14.48 19.26
C ASN A 193 16.75 15.70 18.79
N LEU A 194 16.97 15.80 17.46
CA LEU A 194 17.75 16.90 16.87
C LEU A 194 17.01 18.23 17.00
N ALA A 195 17.75 19.32 17.18
CA ALA A 195 17.19 20.66 17.23
C ALA A 195 16.63 21.07 15.85
N GLN A 196 15.69 22.02 15.82
CA GLN A 196 15.05 22.48 14.58
C GLN A 196 16.07 23.02 13.56
N GLU A 197 17.11 23.69 14.04
CA GLU A 197 18.22 24.22 13.23
C GLU A 197 18.98 23.08 12.53
N GLU A 198 19.33 22.03 13.26
CA GLU A 198 20.03 20.87 12.69
C GLU A 198 19.18 20.15 11.65
N ARG A 199 17.87 20.00 11.90
CA ARG A 199 16.92 19.45 10.93
C ARG A 199 16.89 20.30 9.65
N THR A 200 16.93 21.63 9.81
CA THR A 200 16.96 22.57 8.69
C THR A 200 18.21 22.36 7.84
N VAL A 201 19.38 22.27 8.47
CA VAL A 201 20.65 22.05 7.76
C VAL A 201 20.65 20.69 7.03
N ILE A 202 20.21 19.62 7.69
CA ILE A 202 20.10 18.28 7.06
C ILE A 202 19.17 18.34 5.84
N GLY A 203 18.04 19.03 5.95
CA GLY A 203 17.10 19.20 4.84
C GLY A 203 17.72 19.93 3.66
N ILE A 204 18.46 21.02 3.91
CA ILE A 204 19.15 21.80 2.89
C ILE A 204 20.26 20.98 2.20
N GLU A 205 21.11 20.30 2.98
CA GLU A 205 22.18 19.44 2.45
C GLU A 205 21.62 18.28 1.60
N ALA A 206 20.54 17.65 2.08
CA ALA A 206 19.86 16.58 1.33
C ALA A 206 19.28 17.10 0.02
N PHE A 207 18.75 18.33 0.00
CA PHE A 207 18.23 18.95 -1.21
C PHE A 207 19.35 19.23 -2.22
N PHE A 208 20.49 19.79 -1.79
CA PHE A 208 21.64 20.01 -2.67
C PHE A 208 22.18 18.71 -3.27
N ALA A 209 22.28 17.65 -2.46
CA ALA A 209 22.70 16.33 -2.95
C ALA A 209 21.76 15.76 -4.04
N MET A 210 20.47 16.09 -3.98
CA MET A 210 19.47 15.67 -4.96
C MET A 210 19.40 16.60 -6.19
N LYS A 211 19.58 17.92 -6.00
CA LYS A 211 19.22 18.98 -6.96
C LYS A 211 19.74 18.71 -8.37
N SER A 212 21.01 18.35 -8.53
CA SER A 212 21.65 18.11 -9.83
C SER A 212 21.03 16.94 -10.61
N LYS A 213 20.49 15.93 -9.91
CA LYS A 213 19.92 14.71 -10.50
C LYS A 213 18.40 14.72 -10.54
N ARG A 214 17.74 15.74 -9.96
CA ARG A 214 16.28 15.78 -9.75
C ARG A 214 15.48 15.47 -11.01
N LYS A 215 15.84 16.05 -12.16
CA LYS A 215 15.13 15.85 -13.43
C LYS A 215 15.24 14.42 -13.99
N GLN A 216 16.27 13.67 -13.61
CA GLN A 216 16.51 12.29 -14.06
C GLN A 216 15.87 11.25 -13.11
N LEU A 217 15.45 11.67 -11.92
CA LEU A 217 14.90 10.78 -10.91
C LEU A 217 13.40 10.56 -11.14
N ARG A 218 12.99 9.30 -11.30
CA ARG A 218 11.57 8.91 -11.35
C ARG A 218 10.80 9.31 -10.09
N LYS A 219 11.46 9.34 -8.93
CA LYS A 219 10.88 9.73 -7.63
C LYS A 219 11.89 10.55 -6.81
N PRO A 220 11.99 11.86 -7.03
CA PRO A 220 12.97 12.71 -6.36
C PRO A 220 12.88 12.66 -4.83
N ILE A 221 11.68 12.69 -4.27
CA ILE A 221 11.45 12.57 -2.82
C ILE A 221 12.06 11.31 -2.20
N ALA A 222 12.08 10.18 -2.92
CA ALA A 222 12.68 8.94 -2.44
C ALA A 222 14.21 9.05 -2.32
N TYR A 223 14.85 9.76 -3.24
CA TYR A 223 16.28 10.04 -3.17
C TYR A 223 16.59 10.99 -2.01
N PHE A 224 15.82 12.07 -1.90
CA PHE A 224 15.94 13.05 -0.82
C PHE A 224 15.82 12.40 0.56
N THR A 225 14.77 11.60 0.79
CA THR A 225 14.59 10.89 2.07
C THR A 225 15.76 9.96 2.41
N GLY A 226 16.35 9.30 1.41
CA GLY A 226 17.57 8.52 1.58
C GLY A 226 18.77 9.38 2.00
N ALA A 227 18.94 10.56 1.39
CA ALA A 227 20.00 11.51 1.75
C ALA A 227 19.81 12.04 3.17
N VAL A 228 18.60 12.44 3.55
CA VAL A 228 18.24 12.86 4.93
C VAL A 228 18.61 11.76 5.93
N LYS A 229 18.23 10.51 5.67
CA LYS A 229 18.53 9.38 6.58
C LYS A 229 20.04 9.19 6.78
N ARG A 230 20.83 9.30 5.72
CA ARG A 230 22.29 9.18 5.79
C ARG A 230 22.92 10.32 6.59
N LEU A 231 22.55 11.56 6.29
CA LEU A 231 23.05 12.76 6.98
C LEU A 231 22.66 12.79 8.46
N ALA A 232 21.39 12.48 8.77
CA ALA A 232 20.90 12.43 10.14
C ALA A 232 21.61 11.36 10.97
N LYS A 233 21.83 10.16 10.39
CA LYS A 233 22.61 9.10 11.05
C LYS A 233 24.05 9.53 11.33
N GLN A 234 24.71 10.17 10.34
CA GLN A 234 26.08 10.65 10.50
C GLN A 234 26.18 11.65 11.65
N ARG A 235 25.31 12.67 11.68
CA ARG A 235 25.31 13.68 12.74
C ARG A 235 24.99 13.11 14.11
N HIS A 236 24.00 12.22 14.21
CA HIS A 236 23.64 11.58 15.47
C HIS A 236 24.80 10.77 16.05
N VAL A 237 25.52 10.01 15.20
CA VAL A 237 26.73 9.28 15.63
C VAL A 237 27.84 10.23 16.07
N THR A 238 28.07 11.34 15.35
CA THR A 238 29.08 12.35 15.73
C THR A 238 28.77 13.01 17.06
N VAL A 239 27.51 13.36 17.34
CA VAL A 239 27.09 13.94 18.63
C VAL A 239 27.33 12.94 19.76
N LEU A 240 26.87 11.70 19.61
CA LEU A 240 27.10 10.64 20.60
C LEU A 240 28.59 10.40 20.88
N PHE A 241 29.42 10.43 19.84
CA PHE A 241 30.86 10.26 19.99
C PHE A 241 31.49 11.45 20.74
N ASN A 242 31.15 12.69 20.35
CA ASN A 242 31.71 13.89 20.99
C ASN A 242 31.31 14.03 22.46
N ASP A 243 30.13 13.60 22.85
CA ASP A 243 29.69 13.64 24.26
C ASP A 243 30.49 12.66 25.14
N VAL A 244 30.96 11.54 24.58
CA VAL A 244 31.80 10.55 25.30
C VAL A 244 33.19 11.10 25.61
N PHE A 245 33.75 11.96 24.75
CA PHE A 245 35.11 12.51 24.92
C PHE A 245 35.14 13.93 25.54
N LYS A 246 33.98 14.46 25.95
CA LYS A 246 33.86 15.75 26.65
C LYS A 246 33.71 15.61 28.17
N GLY A 247 33.61 14.38 28.69
CA GLY A 247 33.70 14.05 30.12
C GLY A 247 35.11 13.60 30.48
#